data_AF-A0A4R2KQ83-F1
#
_entry.id   AF-A0A4R2KQ83-F1
#
_cell.length_a   1.000
_cell.length_b   1.000
_cell.length_c   1.000
_cell.angle_alpha   90.00
_cell.angle_beta   90.00
_cell.angle_gamma   90.00
#
_symmetry.space_group_name_H-M   'P 1'
#
loop_
_entity.id
_entity.type
_entity.pdbx_description
1 polymer ?
#
loop_
_entity_poly.entity_id
_entity_poly.type
_entity_poly.pdbx_seq_one_letter_code
_entity_poly.pdbx_strand_id
1 'polypeptide(L)'
;MKKFKILSLMLALILVVGSFAGCAKKEAVAAEQKRIEENKEMKKAIVVTSFGTSYADTRKVTIEAVEEKITKAFPDYEVRRAFTSDIIIKKLKERDNISVDTLQEALNKLKEEGFQQVIVQPLHIIAGAEYTDILEEVSQFNDGTFEKLVLGRPILTQQEDYEKAVKALKGQLPELTEGQAVVFMGHGTHHPANASYADLQSVMDKKGLNAYVGTVEGYPALEDVIKKLKKDKIKEVTLMPYMLVAGDHANNDMAGEEEDSWKTILKGEGFTVNTYLHGLGENAAYQDIYVEHVKDAIEGKGEVVPKKAVSVEKGAWQEGKKGLLVVSFGTSYADTRKVTIDAVEEKIAKAFPKYETRKAFTSDVIIKKLKDRDGILIDTPEEALKKMQEQEFEEVIVQPLHIMAGAEYNDLLDSVKKYEEKAFKKIVVGKPILDTPADHKVAVEALKAQLPKLNKDQAVVVMGHGTHHPSNASYACLQSMIDDEGLNVYVGTVEGYPTLEDVTQKLKKDNIKEVTLMPYMLVAGDHANNDMAGDEEDSWKTILKGDGFSVNTYLHGLGENKKYQDIYVDHAKKAIEGEEE
;
A
#
# COMPACT_ATOMS: atom_id res chain seq x y z
N MET A 1 14.03 99.53 -28.71
CA MET A 1 14.84 100.17 -27.65
C MET A 1 15.07 99.16 -26.53
N LYS A 2 16.36 98.83 -26.25
CA LYS A 2 16.99 98.50 -24.94
C LYS A 2 16.27 97.49 -24.01
N LYS A 3 16.73 96.24 -23.86
CA LYS A 3 17.87 95.68 -23.06
C LYS A 3 17.38 94.97 -21.77
N PHE A 4 18.17 93.97 -21.33
CA PHE A 4 18.02 93.00 -20.21
C PHE A 4 17.29 91.70 -20.61
N LYS A 5 17.78 90.47 -20.43
CA LYS A 5 18.91 89.88 -19.68
C LYS A 5 19.15 88.47 -20.27
N ILE A 6 20.34 88.16 -20.78
CA ILE A 6 21.24 87.10 -20.29
C ILE A 6 20.67 86.38 -19.05
N LEU A 7 20.01 85.21 -19.23
CA LEU A 7 20.05 84.01 -18.35
C LEU A 7 19.10 82.91 -18.90
N SER A 8 19.43 82.23 -20.00
CA SER A 8 18.57 81.12 -20.50
C SER A 8 19.34 80.01 -21.23
N LEU A 9 20.56 79.69 -20.81
CA LEU A 9 21.32 78.60 -21.42
C LEU A 9 22.12 77.78 -20.39
N MET A 10 21.48 77.38 -19.28
CA MET A 10 22.09 76.43 -18.35
C MET A 10 21.07 75.79 -17.39
N LEU A 11 19.93 75.30 -17.90
CA LEU A 11 19.02 74.46 -17.10
C LEU A 11 18.14 73.51 -17.93
N ALA A 12 18.63 73.06 -19.09
CA ALA A 12 17.95 72.06 -19.93
C ALA A 12 18.87 70.92 -20.38
N LEU A 13 19.97 70.69 -19.65
CA LEU A 13 20.89 69.56 -19.86
C LEU A 13 21.25 68.84 -18.55
N ILE A 14 20.34 68.85 -17.57
CA ILE A 14 20.45 68.02 -16.34
C ILE A 14 19.18 67.15 -16.14
N LEU A 15 18.20 67.22 -17.04
CA LEU A 15 16.94 66.46 -16.94
C LEU A 15 16.81 65.29 -17.94
N VAL A 16 17.89 64.88 -18.59
CA VAL A 16 17.94 63.65 -19.42
C VAL A 16 18.99 62.64 -18.93
N VAL A 17 19.83 62.98 -17.95
CA VAL A 17 20.81 62.04 -17.37
C VAL A 17 20.28 61.35 -16.09
N GLY A 18 19.21 61.87 -15.49
CA GLY A 18 18.60 61.30 -14.27
C GLY A 18 17.65 60.11 -14.49
N SER A 19 17.12 59.94 -15.71
CA SER A 19 16.08 58.93 -15.98
C SER A 19 16.63 57.59 -16.50
N PHE A 20 17.88 57.56 -16.99
CA PHE A 20 18.55 56.32 -17.40
C PHE A 20 19.35 55.67 -16.26
N ALA A 21 19.81 56.46 -15.27
CA ALA A 21 20.53 55.93 -14.11
C ALA A 21 19.62 55.18 -13.11
N GLY A 22 18.33 55.51 -13.03
CA GLY A 22 17.37 54.87 -12.13
C GLY A 22 16.86 53.50 -12.61
N CYS A 23 16.64 53.33 -13.93
CA CYS A 23 16.23 52.05 -14.51
C CYS A 23 17.37 51.03 -14.49
N ALA A 24 18.59 51.43 -14.90
CA ALA A 24 19.76 50.55 -14.87
C ALA A 24 20.11 50.07 -13.46
N LYS A 25 19.87 50.89 -12.43
CA LYS A 25 20.11 50.50 -11.03
C LYS A 25 19.04 49.54 -10.50
N LYS A 26 17.78 49.69 -10.91
CA LYS A 26 16.70 48.73 -10.61
C LYS A 26 16.91 47.38 -11.31
N GLU A 27 17.32 47.41 -12.58
CA GLU A 27 17.62 46.20 -13.35
C GLU A 27 18.88 45.50 -12.84
N ALA A 28 19.93 46.23 -12.44
CA ALA A 28 21.11 45.65 -11.81
C ALA A 28 20.79 45.03 -10.44
N VAL A 29 19.97 45.70 -9.61
CA VAL A 29 19.52 45.14 -8.32
C VAL A 29 18.62 43.92 -8.53
N ALA A 30 17.73 43.92 -9.52
CA ALA A 30 16.89 42.77 -9.85
C ALA A 30 17.71 41.60 -10.44
N ALA A 31 18.70 41.89 -11.28
CA ALA A 31 19.61 40.89 -11.84
C ALA A 31 20.55 40.32 -10.77
N GLU A 32 20.97 41.13 -9.79
CA GLU A 32 21.78 40.70 -8.66
C GLU A 32 20.94 39.94 -7.62
N GLN A 33 19.71 40.33 -7.35
CA GLN A 33 18.75 39.54 -6.56
C GLN A 33 18.43 38.21 -7.24
N LYS A 34 18.22 38.19 -8.56
CA LYS A 34 18.03 36.97 -9.32
C LYS A 34 19.29 36.11 -9.33
N ARG A 35 20.49 36.69 -9.41
CA ARG A 35 21.77 35.98 -9.24
C ARG A 35 22.00 35.46 -7.82
N ILE A 36 21.49 36.14 -6.80
CA ILE A 36 21.55 35.73 -5.40
C ILE A 36 20.53 34.62 -5.13
N GLU A 37 19.34 34.67 -5.73
CA GLU A 37 18.36 33.57 -5.75
C GLU A 37 18.90 32.36 -6.53
N GLU A 38 19.56 32.58 -7.68
CA GLU A 38 20.19 31.53 -8.50
C GLU A 38 21.49 30.96 -7.87
N ASN A 39 22.13 31.67 -6.94
CA ASN A 39 23.32 31.21 -6.19
C ASN A 39 23.01 30.74 -4.75
N LYS A 40 21.75 30.74 -4.32
CA LYS A 40 21.40 30.17 -3.02
C LYS A 40 21.47 28.66 -3.15
N GLU A 41 22.52 28.07 -2.59
CA GLU A 41 22.71 26.62 -2.58
C GLU A 41 21.44 25.94 -2.06
N MET A 42 20.88 25.04 -2.87
CA MET A 42 19.60 24.41 -2.56
C MET A 42 19.77 23.57 -1.30
N LYS A 43 19.06 23.93 -0.23
CA LYS A 43 19.09 23.17 1.02
C LYS A 43 18.27 21.90 0.88
N LYS A 44 18.91 20.76 1.14
CA LYS A 44 18.30 19.43 1.00
C LYS A 44 18.36 18.68 2.31
N ALA A 45 17.28 18.01 2.68
CA ALA A 45 17.19 17.20 3.89
C ALA A 45 16.62 15.82 3.62
N ILE A 46 17.04 14.85 4.44
CA ILE A 46 16.41 13.55 4.59
C ILE A 46 15.91 13.46 6.03
N VAL A 47 14.60 13.30 6.22
CA VAL A 47 14.01 12.97 7.52
C VAL A 47 13.88 11.45 7.58
N VAL A 48 14.68 10.80 8.43
CA VAL A 48 14.56 9.38 8.72
C VAL A 48 13.56 9.19 9.85
N THR A 49 12.45 8.51 9.54
CA THR A 49 11.30 8.39 10.44
C THR A 49 11.12 6.94 10.88
N SER A 50 10.90 6.70 12.17
CA SER A 50 10.61 5.35 12.69
C SER A 50 9.65 5.42 13.88
N PHE A 51 9.04 4.29 14.28
CA PHE A 51 8.30 4.25 15.55
C PHE A 51 9.13 4.71 16.76
N GLY A 52 10.44 4.42 16.71
CA GLY A 52 11.38 4.69 17.79
C GLY A 52 11.46 3.53 18.78
N THR A 53 12.39 3.63 19.73
CA THR A 53 12.49 2.67 20.83
C THR A 53 13.06 3.31 22.09
N SER A 54 12.55 2.86 23.23
CA SER A 54 13.07 3.23 24.55
C SER A 54 14.26 2.38 24.99
N TYR A 55 14.71 1.42 24.19
CA TYR A 55 15.85 0.56 24.51
C TYR A 55 17.12 1.12 23.86
N ALA A 56 18.00 1.75 24.65
CA ALA A 56 19.14 2.50 24.14
C ALA A 56 20.14 1.64 23.34
N ASP A 57 20.42 0.42 23.81
CA ASP A 57 21.42 -0.45 23.18
C ASP A 57 20.98 -0.88 21.77
N THR A 58 19.76 -1.41 21.63
CA THR A 58 19.23 -1.80 20.32
C THR A 58 18.99 -0.57 19.43
N ARG A 59 18.55 0.59 19.97
CA ARG A 59 18.42 1.83 19.19
C ARG A 59 19.72 2.21 18.49
N LYS A 60 20.84 2.09 19.21
CA LYS A 60 22.17 2.43 18.70
C LYS A 60 22.60 1.54 17.53
N VAL A 61 22.36 0.23 17.63
CA VAL A 61 22.79 -0.72 16.60
C VAL A 61 21.78 -0.91 15.46
N THR A 62 20.57 -0.37 15.60
CA THR A 62 19.50 -0.43 14.58
C THR A 62 19.21 0.92 13.95
N ILE A 63 18.36 1.74 14.59
CA ILE A 63 17.90 3.04 14.07
C ILE A 63 19.08 3.97 13.80
N GLU A 64 19.95 4.17 14.79
CA GLU A 64 21.14 5.04 14.65
C GLU A 64 22.11 4.52 13.59
N ALA A 65 22.29 3.19 13.50
CA ALA A 65 23.15 2.59 12.48
C ALA A 65 22.60 2.81 11.05
N VAL A 66 21.28 2.70 10.85
CA VAL A 66 20.63 3.01 9.57
C VAL A 66 20.78 4.50 9.23
N GLU A 67 20.49 5.40 10.17
CA GLU A 67 20.64 6.85 9.99
C GLU A 67 22.07 7.26 9.65
N GLU A 68 23.06 6.68 10.33
CA GLU A 68 24.48 6.90 10.01
C GLU A 68 24.83 6.42 8.60
N LYS A 69 24.29 5.27 8.18
CA LYS A 69 24.54 4.74 6.85
C LYS A 69 23.91 5.61 5.77
N ILE A 70 22.69 6.11 5.98
CA ILE A 70 22.04 7.10 5.12
C ILE A 70 22.87 8.39 5.06
N THR A 71 23.33 8.90 6.21
CA THR A 71 24.17 10.10 6.28
C THR A 71 25.46 9.96 5.47
N LYS A 72 26.12 8.80 5.57
CA LYS A 72 27.34 8.49 4.79
C LYS A 72 27.07 8.36 3.29
N ALA A 73 25.91 7.84 2.91
CA ALA A 73 25.52 7.64 1.51
C ALA A 73 25.11 8.95 0.81
N PHE A 74 24.60 9.94 1.56
CA PHE A 74 24.06 11.19 1.02
C PHE A 74 24.68 12.43 1.71
N PRO A 75 25.98 12.70 1.54
CA PRO A 75 26.67 13.79 2.25
C PRO A 75 26.16 15.20 1.89
N ASP A 76 25.46 15.34 0.77
CA ASP A 76 24.86 16.60 0.31
C ASP A 76 23.49 16.88 0.95
N TYR A 77 22.98 15.97 1.79
CA TYR A 77 21.70 16.11 2.48
C TYR A 77 21.93 16.22 3.98
N GLU A 78 21.20 17.13 4.63
CA GLU A 78 21.11 17.12 6.09
C GLU A 78 20.17 15.99 6.54
N VAL A 79 20.68 15.04 7.33
CA VAL A 79 19.87 13.95 7.86
C VAL A 79 19.31 14.32 9.23
N ARG A 80 17.99 14.24 9.38
CA ARG A 80 17.26 14.46 10.64
C ARG A 80 16.52 13.20 11.06
N ARG A 81 16.38 13.00 12.36
CA ARG A 81 15.55 11.95 12.96
C ARG A 81 14.18 12.49 13.30
N ALA A 82 13.14 11.69 13.04
CA ALA A 82 11.83 11.86 13.64
C ALA A 82 11.28 10.53 14.17
N PHE A 83 10.52 10.57 15.26
CA PHE A 83 9.76 9.41 15.75
C PHE A 83 8.25 9.62 15.58
N THR A 84 7.52 8.53 15.31
CA THR A 84 6.04 8.56 15.22
C THR A 84 5.36 8.27 16.55
N SER A 85 6.05 7.62 17.51
CA SER A 85 5.46 7.30 18.81
C SER A 85 5.68 8.40 19.85
N ASP A 86 4.63 9.16 20.15
CA ASP A 86 4.62 10.13 21.25
C ASP A 86 4.96 9.51 22.60
N ILE A 87 4.56 8.26 22.83
CA ILE A 87 4.87 7.52 24.06
C ILE A 87 6.38 7.32 24.19
N ILE A 88 7.06 6.93 23.11
CA ILE A 88 8.51 6.75 23.11
C ILE A 88 9.22 8.09 23.24
N ILE A 89 8.79 9.13 22.50
CA ILE A 89 9.36 10.49 22.59
C ILE A 89 9.29 10.99 24.04
N LYS A 90 8.09 10.91 24.66
CA LYS A 90 7.87 11.31 26.05
C LYS A 90 8.74 10.50 27.02
N LYS A 91 8.80 9.18 26.86
CA LYS A 91 9.60 8.30 27.73
C LYS A 91 11.09 8.62 27.65
N LEU A 92 11.63 8.86 26.45
CA LEU A 92 13.03 9.26 26.26
C LEU A 92 13.32 10.63 26.87
N LYS A 93 12.38 11.58 26.76
CA LYS A 93 12.53 12.90 27.36
C LYS A 93 12.52 12.86 28.89
N GLU A 94 11.60 12.11 29.49
CA GLU A 94 11.44 12.04 30.94
C GLU A 94 12.55 11.21 31.62
N ARG A 95 12.88 10.04 31.04
CA ARG A 95 13.84 9.10 31.65
C ARG A 95 15.29 9.46 31.33
N ASP A 96 15.57 9.84 30.07
CA ASP A 96 16.94 9.96 29.55
C ASP A 96 17.32 11.42 29.18
N ASN A 97 16.38 12.37 29.28
CA ASN A 97 16.52 13.75 28.80
C ASN A 97 16.91 13.86 27.30
N ILE A 98 16.55 12.85 26.51
CA ILE A 98 16.74 12.85 25.06
C ILE A 98 15.51 13.48 24.42
N SER A 99 15.70 14.51 23.60
CA SER A 99 14.60 15.16 22.86
C SER A 99 14.65 14.68 21.41
N VAL A 100 13.53 14.15 20.91
CA VAL A 100 13.36 13.68 19.53
C VAL A 100 12.12 14.34 18.98
N ASP A 101 12.20 14.82 17.74
CA ASP A 101 11.08 15.49 17.09
C ASP A 101 10.03 14.48 16.62
N THR A 102 8.76 14.89 16.62
CA THR A 102 7.75 14.26 15.76
C THR A 102 8.06 14.56 14.28
N LEU A 103 7.44 13.84 13.36
CA LEU A 103 7.61 14.10 11.93
C LEU A 103 7.14 15.53 11.57
N GLN A 104 6.00 15.98 12.09
CA GLN A 104 5.47 17.33 11.88
C GLN A 104 6.42 18.39 12.45
N GLU A 105 6.99 18.17 13.63
CA GLU A 105 7.98 19.08 14.21
C GLU A 105 9.23 19.17 13.32
N ALA A 106 9.75 18.03 12.84
CA ALA A 106 10.91 17.99 11.96
C ALA A 106 10.65 18.73 10.64
N LEU A 107 9.49 18.50 10.01
CA LEU A 107 9.10 19.16 8.76
C LEU A 107 8.87 20.67 8.95
N ASN A 108 8.25 21.09 10.06
CA ASN A 108 8.09 22.51 10.38
C ASN A 108 9.42 23.21 10.57
N LYS A 109 10.38 22.60 11.28
CA LYS A 109 11.72 23.16 11.43
C LYS A 109 12.44 23.28 10.08
N LEU A 110 12.36 22.25 9.23
CA LEU A 110 12.94 22.30 7.88
C LEU A 110 12.33 23.43 7.04
N LYS A 111 11.02 23.64 7.13
CA LYS A 111 10.32 24.77 6.51
C LYS A 111 10.85 26.12 7.02
N GLU A 112 10.92 26.31 8.33
CA GLU A 112 11.41 27.55 8.96
C GLU A 112 12.86 27.87 8.59
N GLU A 113 13.68 26.83 8.42
CA GLU A 113 15.10 26.93 8.08
C GLU A 113 15.37 27.09 6.57
N GLY A 114 14.31 27.05 5.76
CA GLY A 114 14.34 27.30 4.32
C GLY A 114 14.89 26.13 3.49
N PHE A 115 14.66 24.90 3.90
CA PHE A 115 14.90 23.72 3.07
C PHE A 115 13.93 23.68 1.89
N GLN A 116 14.43 23.25 0.73
CA GLN A 116 13.67 23.25 -0.53
C GLN A 116 13.36 21.83 -0.99
N GLN A 117 14.29 20.90 -0.80
CA GLN A 117 14.12 19.49 -1.12
C GLN A 117 14.12 18.67 0.16
N VAL A 118 13.03 17.94 0.41
CA VAL A 118 12.88 17.06 1.56
C VAL A 118 12.51 15.66 1.09
N ILE A 119 13.29 14.68 1.55
CA ILE A 119 12.97 13.27 1.45
C ILE A 119 12.56 12.80 2.84
N VAL A 120 11.41 12.14 2.97
CA VAL A 120 11.02 11.47 4.21
C VAL A 120 11.22 9.98 3.98
N GLN A 121 12.14 9.33 4.69
CA GLN A 121 12.37 7.89 4.59
C GLN A 121 11.89 7.19 5.87
N PRO A 122 10.79 6.41 5.80
CA PRO A 122 10.40 5.57 6.91
C PRO A 122 11.32 4.35 7.03
N LEU A 123 11.55 3.92 8.27
CA LEU A 123 12.22 2.65 8.60
C LEU A 123 11.21 1.52 8.91
N HIS A 124 10.00 1.62 8.35
CA HIS A 124 8.93 0.65 8.55
C HIS A 124 9.12 -0.55 7.63
N ILE A 125 8.58 -1.69 8.05
CA ILE A 125 8.71 -2.95 7.31
C ILE A 125 7.65 -3.08 6.22
N ILE A 126 6.43 -2.61 6.46
CA ILE A 126 5.29 -2.72 5.53
C ILE A 126 4.63 -1.35 5.34
N ALA A 127 3.87 -1.18 4.26
CA ALA A 127 2.98 -0.03 4.04
C ALA A 127 1.67 -0.16 4.85
N GLY A 128 1.81 -0.40 6.16
CA GLY A 128 0.70 -0.59 7.11
C GLY A 128 0.17 0.73 7.68
N ALA A 129 -0.69 0.63 8.71
CA ALA A 129 -1.33 1.79 9.35
C ALA A 129 -0.34 2.92 9.71
N GLU A 130 0.79 2.58 10.34
CA GLU A 130 1.82 3.57 10.71
C GLU A 130 2.45 4.29 9.51
N TYR A 131 2.57 3.60 8.36
CA TYR A 131 3.04 4.23 7.12
C TYR A 131 1.96 5.12 6.51
N THR A 132 0.69 4.73 6.60
CA THR A 132 -0.45 5.55 6.20
C THR A 132 -0.49 6.85 7.01
N ASP A 133 -0.29 6.78 8.33
CA ASP A 133 -0.21 7.98 9.20
C ASP A 133 0.91 8.93 8.74
N ILE A 134 2.09 8.39 8.41
CA ILE A 134 3.20 9.17 7.84
C ILE A 134 2.80 9.80 6.51
N LEU A 135 2.16 9.05 5.61
CA LEU A 135 1.71 9.56 4.31
C LEU A 135 0.73 10.72 4.50
N GLU A 136 -0.22 10.61 5.42
CA GLU A 136 -1.17 11.66 5.74
C GLU A 136 -0.48 12.90 6.30
N GLU A 137 0.46 12.74 7.23
CA GLU A 137 1.21 13.83 7.82
C GLU A 137 2.09 14.56 6.79
N VAL A 138 2.76 13.81 5.90
CA VAL A 138 3.56 14.37 4.80
C VAL A 138 2.65 15.07 3.78
N SER A 139 1.45 14.56 3.51
CA SER A 139 0.50 15.18 2.57
C SER A 139 0.08 16.60 2.99
N GLN A 140 0.10 16.91 4.29
CA GLN A 140 -0.19 18.25 4.81
C GLN A 140 0.84 19.30 4.35
N PHE A 141 2.06 18.87 3.98
CA PHE A 141 3.14 19.73 3.49
C PHE A 141 3.29 19.69 1.97
N ASN A 142 2.48 18.89 1.27
CA ASN A 142 2.43 18.82 -0.19
C ASN A 142 1.51 19.92 -0.80
N ASP A 143 1.73 21.16 -0.34
CA ASP A 143 0.99 22.37 -0.71
C ASP A 143 1.87 23.41 -1.44
N GLY A 144 3.10 23.00 -1.81
CA GLY A 144 4.14 23.89 -2.34
C GLY A 144 5.06 24.47 -1.26
N THR A 145 4.94 24.06 0.00
CA THR A 145 5.89 24.41 1.09
C THR A 145 7.33 24.04 0.72
N PHE A 146 7.54 22.88 0.10
CA PHE A 146 8.84 22.43 -0.41
C PHE A 146 8.79 22.39 -1.93
N GLU A 147 9.90 22.74 -2.60
CA GLU A 147 10.03 22.59 -4.06
C GLU A 147 9.94 21.11 -4.47
N LYS A 148 10.45 20.22 -3.62
CA LYS A 148 10.33 18.78 -3.76
C LYS A 148 10.14 18.12 -2.40
N LEU A 149 9.02 17.43 -2.24
CA LEU A 149 8.72 16.57 -1.08
C LEU A 149 8.43 15.17 -1.61
N VAL A 150 9.21 14.18 -1.17
CA VAL A 150 9.03 12.78 -1.59
C VAL A 150 9.06 11.88 -0.37
N LEU A 151 8.12 10.95 -0.30
CA LEU A 151 8.09 9.90 0.72
C LEU A 151 8.76 8.64 0.16
N GLY A 152 9.68 8.06 0.92
CA GLY A 152 10.32 6.79 0.63
C GLY A 152 9.39 5.60 0.92
N ARG A 153 9.69 4.46 0.32
CA ARG A 153 8.91 3.22 0.50
C ARG A 153 9.40 2.43 1.74
N PRO A 154 8.54 1.64 2.39
CA PRO A 154 8.92 0.61 3.37
C PRO A 154 9.66 -0.58 2.73
N ILE A 155 10.26 -1.45 3.56
CA ILE A 155 11.03 -2.62 3.09
C ILE A 155 10.21 -3.58 2.22
N LEU A 156 8.96 -3.87 2.57
CA LEU A 156 8.10 -4.81 1.85
C LEU A 156 7.04 -4.02 1.10
N THR A 157 7.40 -3.58 -0.11
CA THR A 157 6.52 -2.75 -0.95
C THR A 157 6.37 -3.31 -2.36
N GLN A 158 7.47 -3.45 -3.10
CA GLN A 158 7.46 -4.01 -4.46
C GLN A 158 8.04 -5.42 -4.47
N GLN A 159 7.73 -6.22 -5.49
CA GLN A 159 8.20 -7.60 -5.59
C GLN A 159 9.72 -7.72 -5.48
N GLU A 160 10.45 -6.79 -6.09
CA GLU A 160 11.91 -6.73 -6.03
C GLU A 160 12.41 -6.47 -4.60
N ASP A 161 11.65 -5.73 -3.79
CA ASP A 161 11.99 -5.45 -2.40
C ASP A 161 11.84 -6.71 -1.53
N TYR A 162 10.81 -7.54 -1.76
CA TYR A 162 10.69 -8.86 -1.10
C TYR A 162 11.88 -9.77 -1.43
N GLU A 163 12.27 -9.82 -2.71
CA GLU A 163 13.42 -10.59 -3.19
C GLU A 163 14.74 -10.13 -2.53
N LYS A 164 14.93 -8.81 -2.39
CA LYS A 164 16.08 -8.23 -1.69
C LYS A 164 16.05 -8.51 -0.20
N ALA A 165 14.89 -8.39 0.44
CA ALA A 165 14.71 -8.65 1.86
C ALA A 165 15.07 -10.12 2.18
N VAL A 166 14.51 -11.08 1.45
CA VAL A 166 14.83 -12.51 1.62
C VAL A 166 16.31 -12.79 1.35
N LYS A 167 16.91 -12.15 0.35
CA LYS A 167 18.35 -12.25 0.10
C LYS A 167 19.19 -11.70 1.26
N ALA A 168 18.79 -10.57 1.85
CA ALA A 168 19.46 -9.96 3.00
C ALA A 168 19.36 -10.84 4.26
N LEU A 169 18.23 -11.53 4.46
CA LEU A 169 18.06 -12.52 5.53
C LEU A 169 18.99 -13.72 5.38
N LYS A 170 19.23 -14.18 4.15
CA LYS A 170 20.02 -15.40 3.93
C LYS A 170 21.41 -15.35 4.58
N GLY A 171 22.01 -14.17 4.69
CA GLY A 171 23.30 -13.99 5.35
C GLY A 171 23.29 -14.07 6.88
N GLN A 172 22.12 -13.99 7.52
CA GLN A 172 21.94 -14.08 8.98
C GLN A 172 21.25 -15.38 9.42
N LEU A 173 20.78 -16.21 8.49
CA LEU A 173 20.18 -17.50 8.84
C LEU A 173 21.26 -18.45 9.41
N PRO A 174 20.95 -19.23 10.46
CA PRO A 174 21.83 -20.31 10.89
C PRO A 174 21.92 -21.39 9.80
N GLU A 175 22.97 -22.22 9.86
CA GLU A 175 23.01 -23.44 9.07
C GLU A 175 21.94 -24.41 9.59
N LEU A 176 20.94 -24.69 8.76
CA LEU A 176 19.82 -25.57 9.11
C LEU A 176 20.05 -26.99 8.58
N THR A 177 19.86 -27.99 9.44
CA THR A 177 19.79 -29.40 9.04
C THR A 177 18.35 -29.90 8.97
N GLU A 178 18.15 -31.17 8.60
CA GLU A 178 16.83 -31.79 8.57
C GLU A 178 16.10 -31.64 9.93
N GLY A 179 14.83 -31.22 9.88
CA GLY A 179 14.02 -31.00 11.07
C GLY A 179 14.30 -29.69 11.83
N GLN A 180 15.18 -28.81 11.33
CA GLN A 180 15.44 -27.50 11.91
C GLN A 180 14.88 -26.38 11.02
N ALA A 181 14.24 -25.38 11.61
CA ALA A 181 13.73 -24.22 10.89
C ALA A 181 13.98 -22.90 11.62
N VAL A 182 13.83 -21.79 10.90
CA VAL A 182 13.70 -20.45 11.49
C VAL A 182 12.23 -20.04 11.53
N VAL A 183 11.81 -19.42 12.63
CA VAL A 183 10.50 -18.75 12.72
C VAL A 183 10.74 -17.26 12.93
N PHE A 184 10.26 -16.47 11.99
CA PHE A 184 10.28 -15.03 12.00
C PHE A 184 9.01 -14.48 12.65
N MET A 185 9.15 -13.61 13.65
CA MET A 185 8.05 -12.89 14.28
C MET A 185 8.02 -11.44 13.79
N GLY A 186 7.06 -11.12 12.93
CA GLY A 186 6.72 -9.76 12.54
C GLY A 186 5.78 -9.10 13.55
N HIS A 187 5.60 -7.78 13.44
CA HIS A 187 4.63 -7.08 14.27
C HIS A 187 3.20 -7.41 13.82
N GLY A 188 2.92 -7.22 12.53
CA GLY A 188 1.57 -7.30 11.99
C GLY A 188 0.76 -6.03 12.23
N THR A 189 -0.45 -6.00 11.67
CA THR A 189 -1.36 -4.85 11.73
C THR A 189 -2.78 -5.26 11.32
N HIS A 190 -3.80 -4.54 11.78
CA HIS A 190 -5.16 -4.63 11.27
C HIS A 190 -5.31 -4.14 9.81
N HIS A 191 -4.33 -3.38 9.29
CA HIS A 191 -4.35 -2.82 7.94
C HIS A 191 -4.20 -3.89 6.84
N PRO A 192 -4.79 -3.71 5.64
CA PRO A 192 -4.66 -4.66 4.51
C PRO A 192 -3.23 -5.06 4.14
N ALA A 193 -2.28 -4.15 4.35
CA ALA A 193 -0.86 -4.38 4.11
C ALA A 193 -0.25 -5.52 4.96
N ASN A 194 -0.96 -6.03 5.97
CA ASN A 194 -0.58 -7.24 6.69
C ASN A 194 -0.39 -8.46 5.76
N ALA A 195 -1.05 -8.47 4.59
CA ALA A 195 -0.84 -9.45 3.53
C ALA A 195 0.64 -9.61 3.10
N SER A 196 1.47 -8.57 3.32
CA SER A 196 2.91 -8.59 3.05
C SER A 196 3.65 -9.73 3.74
N TYR A 197 3.22 -10.18 4.92
CA TYR A 197 3.88 -11.28 5.62
C TYR A 197 3.65 -12.62 4.94
N ALA A 198 2.48 -12.83 4.32
CA ALA A 198 2.22 -14.00 3.50
C ALA A 198 2.99 -13.97 2.18
N ASP A 199 3.20 -12.77 1.59
CA ASP A 199 4.04 -12.63 0.42
C ASP A 199 5.52 -12.88 0.74
N LEU A 200 6.01 -12.37 1.87
CA LEU A 200 7.33 -12.70 2.38
C LEU A 200 7.53 -14.22 2.52
N GLN A 201 6.56 -14.93 3.11
CA GLN A 201 6.58 -16.40 3.18
C GLN A 201 6.63 -17.03 1.78
N SER A 202 5.79 -16.58 0.86
CA SER A 202 5.74 -17.08 -0.52
C SER A 202 7.09 -16.95 -1.24
N VAL A 203 7.79 -15.83 -1.05
CA VAL A 203 9.15 -15.63 -1.61
C VAL A 203 10.19 -16.52 -0.91
N MET A 204 10.11 -16.70 0.41
CA MET A 204 10.99 -17.64 1.13
C MET A 204 10.82 -19.08 0.62
N ASP A 205 9.57 -19.52 0.41
CA ASP A 205 9.23 -20.85 -0.11
C ASP A 205 9.78 -21.04 -1.53
N LYS A 206 9.62 -20.03 -2.40
CA LYS A 206 10.16 -20.02 -3.76
C LYS A 206 11.68 -20.16 -3.76
N LYS A 207 12.37 -19.59 -2.77
CA LYS A 207 13.83 -19.73 -2.58
C LYS A 207 14.24 -21.03 -1.88
N GLY A 208 13.29 -21.86 -1.46
CA GLY A 208 13.56 -23.11 -0.75
C GLY A 208 14.17 -22.91 0.63
N LEU A 209 13.85 -21.81 1.32
CA LEU A 209 14.30 -21.57 2.68
C LEU A 209 13.41 -22.35 3.67
N ASN A 210 14.02 -23.02 4.65
CA ASN A 210 13.26 -23.65 5.73
C ASN A 210 12.94 -22.63 6.83
N ALA A 211 12.10 -21.66 6.48
CA ALA A 211 11.74 -20.53 7.33
C ALA A 211 10.24 -20.29 7.29
N TYR A 212 9.69 -19.84 8.42
CA TYR A 212 8.27 -19.57 8.60
C TYR A 212 8.07 -18.16 9.13
N VAL A 213 7.03 -17.46 8.66
CA VAL A 213 6.69 -16.11 9.07
C VAL A 213 5.37 -16.14 9.83
N GLY A 214 5.35 -15.54 11.02
CA GLY A 214 4.12 -15.20 11.74
C GLY A 214 4.17 -13.78 12.28
N THR A 215 3.04 -13.28 12.74
CA THR A 215 2.89 -11.93 13.31
C THR A 215 2.28 -11.94 14.70
N VAL A 216 2.58 -10.89 15.49
CA VAL A 216 1.92 -10.67 16.79
C VAL A 216 0.42 -10.40 16.59
N GLU A 217 0.11 -9.58 15.59
CA GLU A 217 -1.25 -9.22 15.21
C GLU A 217 -1.53 -9.64 13.75
N GLY A 218 -2.74 -10.13 13.47
CA GLY A 218 -3.15 -10.50 12.11
C GLY A 218 -2.76 -11.91 11.69
N TYR A 219 -2.39 -12.09 10.42
CA TYR A 219 -2.12 -13.38 9.79
C TYR A 219 -0.76 -13.37 9.05
N PRO A 220 0.02 -14.47 9.05
CA PRO A 220 -0.20 -15.71 9.80
C PRO A 220 -0.02 -15.56 11.31
N ALA A 221 -0.91 -16.17 12.11
CA ALA A 221 -0.74 -16.22 13.55
C ALA A 221 0.21 -17.36 13.96
N LEU A 222 0.67 -17.36 15.21
CA LEU A 222 1.57 -18.41 15.74
C LEU A 222 0.96 -19.80 15.59
N GLU A 223 -0.35 -19.95 15.77
CA GLU A 223 -1.04 -21.24 15.63
C GLU A 223 -0.95 -21.78 14.21
N ASP A 224 -0.99 -20.91 13.21
CA ASP A 224 -0.86 -21.29 11.80
C ASP A 224 0.58 -21.71 11.50
N VAL A 225 1.56 -20.99 12.06
CA VAL A 225 2.98 -21.38 12.00
C VAL A 225 3.19 -22.77 12.64
N ILE A 226 2.63 -23.03 13.83
CA ILE A 226 2.73 -24.33 14.51
C ILE A 226 2.16 -25.47 13.65
N LYS A 227 1.00 -25.27 13.01
CA LYS A 227 0.42 -26.27 12.10
C LYS A 227 1.37 -26.59 10.95
N LYS A 228 1.98 -25.57 10.33
CA LYS A 228 2.94 -25.72 9.24
C LYS A 228 4.21 -26.44 9.71
N LEU A 229 4.80 -26.02 10.82
CA LEU A 229 5.96 -26.68 11.44
C LEU A 229 5.72 -28.18 11.70
N LYS A 230 4.53 -28.54 12.23
CA LYS A 230 4.15 -29.94 12.47
C LYS A 230 3.97 -30.73 11.17
N LYS A 231 3.31 -30.14 10.17
CA LYS A 231 3.10 -30.74 8.84
C LYS A 231 4.45 -31.06 8.18
N ASP A 232 5.41 -30.15 8.31
CA ASP A 232 6.75 -30.27 7.73
C ASP A 232 7.73 -31.02 8.66
N LYS A 233 7.22 -31.58 9.76
CA LYS A 233 7.94 -32.43 10.72
C LYS A 233 9.15 -31.76 11.38
N ILE A 234 9.11 -30.44 11.54
CA ILE A 234 10.11 -29.68 12.27
C ILE A 234 10.16 -30.11 13.74
N LYS A 235 11.35 -30.07 14.32
CA LYS A 235 11.67 -30.46 15.71
C LYS A 235 12.38 -29.36 16.46
N GLU A 236 13.15 -28.54 15.78
CA GLU A 236 13.91 -27.44 16.36
C GLU A 236 13.64 -26.15 15.59
N VAL A 237 13.42 -25.07 16.34
CA VAL A 237 13.09 -23.75 15.83
C VAL A 237 14.07 -22.73 16.40
N THR A 238 14.63 -21.89 15.54
CA THR A 238 15.28 -20.63 15.96
C THR A 238 14.32 -19.47 15.74
N LEU A 239 13.90 -18.82 16.83
CA LEU A 239 13.07 -17.62 16.80
C LEU A 239 13.91 -16.38 16.49
N MET A 240 13.49 -15.64 15.46
CA MET A 240 14.14 -14.40 15.01
C MET A 240 13.09 -13.29 14.89
N PRO A 241 13.34 -12.05 15.34
CA PRO A 241 12.42 -10.96 15.09
C PRO A 241 12.52 -10.52 13.63
N TYR A 242 11.37 -10.26 13.00
CA TYR A 242 11.26 -9.59 11.72
C TYR A 242 10.75 -8.16 11.92
N MET A 243 11.50 -7.41 12.72
CA MET A 243 11.22 -6.04 13.13
C MET A 243 12.51 -5.22 13.02
N LEU A 244 12.41 -3.91 12.76
CA LEU A 244 13.59 -3.04 12.68
C LEU A 244 14.46 -3.14 13.94
N VAL A 245 13.81 -3.19 15.11
CA VAL A 245 14.43 -3.19 16.43
C VAL A 245 14.04 -4.45 17.19
N ALA A 246 15.01 -5.09 17.86
CA ALA A 246 14.73 -6.14 18.85
C ALA A 246 14.37 -5.50 20.20
N GLY A 247 13.19 -4.85 20.24
CA GLY A 247 12.67 -4.13 21.40
C GLY A 247 11.78 -5.00 22.30
N ASP A 248 10.71 -4.40 22.83
CA ASP A 248 9.81 -5.03 23.81
C ASP A 248 9.22 -6.36 23.33
N HIS A 249 8.54 -6.37 22.17
CA HIS A 249 7.98 -7.59 21.57
C HIS A 249 9.01 -8.71 21.36
N ALA A 250 10.23 -8.38 20.92
CA ALA A 250 11.26 -9.39 20.71
C ALA A 250 11.75 -10.00 22.04
N ASN A 251 11.85 -9.20 23.11
CA ASN A 251 12.38 -9.66 24.39
C ASN A 251 11.31 -10.36 25.25
N ASN A 252 10.08 -9.87 25.22
CA ASN A 252 8.99 -10.36 26.08
C ASN A 252 8.11 -11.36 25.32
N ASP A 253 7.44 -10.91 24.26
CA ASP A 253 6.44 -11.71 23.56
C ASP A 253 7.08 -12.85 22.77
N MET A 254 8.27 -12.65 22.17
CA MET A 254 8.95 -13.70 21.42
C MET A 254 9.78 -14.62 22.31
N ALA A 255 10.72 -14.03 23.07
CA ALA A 255 11.81 -14.75 23.74
C ALA A 255 11.69 -14.78 25.28
N GLY A 256 10.61 -14.23 25.83
CA GLY A 256 10.35 -14.19 27.25
C GLY A 256 10.18 -15.58 27.86
N GLU A 257 9.95 -15.60 29.18
CA GLU A 257 9.67 -16.82 29.94
C GLU A 257 8.20 -16.91 30.38
N GLU A 258 7.39 -15.88 30.09
CA GLU A 258 5.96 -15.86 30.39
C GLU A 258 5.19 -16.90 29.55
N GLU A 259 4.02 -17.33 30.04
CA GLU A 259 3.23 -18.41 29.43
C GLU A 259 2.74 -18.08 28.02
N ASP A 260 2.50 -16.80 27.74
CA ASP A 260 2.03 -16.27 26.46
C ASP A 260 3.17 -15.95 25.49
N SER A 261 4.44 -16.10 25.90
CA SER A 261 5.57 -15.91 24.99
C SER A 261 5.65 -17.04 23.95
N TRP A 262 6.01 -16.70 22.72
CA TRP A 262 6.13 -17.65 21.60
C TRP A 262 7.08 -18.79 21.92
N LYS A 263 8.21 -18.47 22.59
CA LYS A 263 9.17 -19.45 23.07
C LYS A 263 8.56 -20.47 24.03
N THR A 264 7.76 -20.03 25.01
CA THR A 264 7.10 -20.93 25.95
C THR A 264 6.04 -21.79 25.26
N ILE A 265 5.21 -21.19 24.40
CA ILE A 265 4.19 -21.89 23.61
C ILE A 265 4.82 -22.97 22.73
N LEU A 266 5.85 -22.64 21.96
CA LEU A 266 6.53 -23.61 21.07
C LEU A 266 7.21 -24.74 21.85
N LYS A 267 7.82 -24.45 23.01
CA LYS A 267 8.34 -25.52 23.90
C LYS A 267 7.21 -26.43 24.39
N GLY A 268 6.06 -25.87 24.76
CA GLY A 268 4.86 -26.62 25.16
C GLY A 268 4.32 -27.53 24.05
N GLU A 269 4.43 -27.10 22.80
CA GLU A 269 4.10 -27.89 21.60
C GLU A 269 5.13 -28.98 21.25
N GLY A 270 6.23 -29.06 22.01
CA GLY A 270 7.26 -30.09 21.90
C GLY A 270 8.43 -29.75 20.97
N PHE A 271 8.60 -28.48 20.59
CA PHE A 271 9.76 -28.03 19.82
C PHE A 271 10.96 -27.72 20.74
N THR A 272 12.17 -27.98 20.24
CA THR A 272 13.37 -27.34 20.80
C THR A 272 13.45 -25.92 20.29
N VAL A 273 13.63 -24.93 21.16
CA VAL A 273 13.55 -23.51 20.78
C VAL A 273 14.82 -22.76 21.16
N ASN A 274 15.47 -22.19 20.16
CA ASN A 274 16.56 -21.22 20.28
C ASN A 274 16.03 -19.82 19.96
N THR A 275 16.75 -18.78 20.41
CA THR A 275 16.40 -17.39 20.13
C THR A 275 17.60 -16.63 19.56
N TYR A 276 17.32 -15.72 18.64
CA TYR A 276 18.28 -14.79 18.06
C TYR A 276 17.67 -13.38 18.18
N LEU A 277 18.20 -12.58 19.09
CA LEU A 277 17.63 -11.29 19.49
C LEU A 277 18.36 -10.11 18.86
N HIS A 278 18.32 -10.03 17.54
CA HIS A 278 18.87 -8.89 16.79
C HIS A 278 17.82 -8.32 15.84
N GLY A 279 17.69 -6.99 15.83
CA GLY A 279 16.76 -6.30 14.93
C GLY A 279 17.27 -6.28 13.49
N LEU A 280 16.37 -6.18 12.52
CA LEU A 280 16.72 -6.06 11.10
C LEU A 280 17.62 -4.84 10.82
N GLY A 281 17.52 -3.78 11.64
CA GLY A 281 18.39 -2.61 11.55
C GLY A 281 19.86 -2.90 11.83
N GLU A 282 20.21 -4.01 12.49
CA GLU A 282 21.61 -4.44 12.71
C GLU A 282 22.22 -5.07 11.45
N ASN A 283 21.38 -5.62 10.57
CA ASN A 283 21.82 -6.28 9.35
C ASN A 283 22.18 -5.24 8.28
N ALA A 284 23.47 -5.12 7.98
CA ALA A 284 23.99 -4.18 7.00
C ALA A 284 23.29 -4.26 5.63
N ALA A 285 22.87 -5.45 5.19
CA ALA A 285 22.15 -5.64 3.93
C ALA A 285 20.71 -5.10 3.99
N TYR A 286 20.05 -5.12 5.15
CA TYR A 286 18.77 -4.42 5.33
C TYR A 286 18.95 -2.90 5.37
N GLN A 287 20.03 -2.42 6.00
CA GLN A 287 20.38 -1.00 5.96
C GLN A 287 20.61 -0.52 4.51
N ASP A 288 21.18 -1.38 3.64
CA ASP A 288 21.36 -1.07 2.21
C ASP A 288 20.03 -0.90 1.47
N ILE A 289 18.98 -1.66 1.84
CA ILE A 289 17.65 -1.50 1.24
C ILE A 289 17.09 -0.11 1.56
N TYR A 290 17.20 0.37 2.81
CA TYR A 290 16.77 1.73 3.15
C TYR A 290 17.55 2.81 2.41
N VAL A 291 18.87 2.64 2.24
CA VAL A 291 19.68 3.56 1.43
C VAL A 291 19.22 3.57 -0.03
N GLU A 292 18.88 2.41 -0.58
CA GLU A 292 18.32 2.30 -1.93
C GLU A 292 16.96 2.99 -2.05
N HIS A 293 16.07 2.85 -1.06
CA HIS A 293 14.77 3.52 -1.06
C HIS A 293 14.89 5.06 -0.95
N VAL A 294 15.87 5.56 -0.20
CA VAL A 294 16.20 7.01 -0.21
C VAL A 294 16.65 7.43 -1.61
N LYS A 295 17.51 6.63 -2.26
CA LYS A 295 17.98 6.92 -3.62
C LYS A 295 16.82 6.93 -4.62
N ASP A 296 15.93 5.94 -4.54
CA ASP A 296 14.71 5.88 -5.35
C ASP A 296 13.84 7.13 -5.14
N ALA A 297 13.63 7.55 -3.90
CA ALA A 297 12.89 8.78 -3.59
C ALA A 297 13.55 10.04 -4.17
N ILE A 298 14.89 10.15 -4.08
CA ILE A 298 15.65 11.22 -4.73
C ILE A 298 15.48 11.19 -6.26
N GLU A 299 15.43 10.02 -6.88
CA GLU A 299 15.20 9.83 -8.31
C GLU A 299 13.73 10.00 -8.75
N GLY A 300 12.81 10.23 -7.80
CA GLY A 300 11.38 10.39 -8.09
C GLY A 300 10.62 9.07 -8.25
N LYS A 301 11.20 7.96 -7.80
CA LYS A 301 10.58 6.63 -7.73
C LYS A 301 10.02 6.31 -6.33
N GLY A 302 9.95 7.31 -5.44
CA GLY A 302 9.31 7.17 -4.14
C GLY A 302 7.79 7.08 -4.25
N GLU A 303 7.13 7.07 -3.10
CA GLU A 303 5.67 7.12 -3.01
C GLU A 303 5.15 8.48 -3.50
N VAL A 304 4.05 8.45 -4.25
CA VAL A 304 3.37 9.66 -4.68
C VAL A 304 2.60 10.22 -3.51
N VAL A 305 3.14 11.25 -2.88
CA VAL A 305 2.43 11.95 -1.80
C VAL A 305 1.20 12.63 -2.41
N PRO A 306 -0.03 12.32 -1.95
CA PRO A 306 -1.22 13.00 -2.42
C PRO A 306 -1.13 14.48 -2.05
N LYS A 307 -1.68 15.36 -2.89
CA LYS A 307 -1.83 16.76 -2.50
C LYS A 307 -2.81 16.83 -1.36
N LYS A 308 -2.62 17.78 -0.45
CA LYS A 308 -3.62 18.10 0.58
C LYS A 308 -4.99 18.23 -0.08
N ALA A 309 -5.93 17.36 0.33
CA ALA A 309 -7.29 17.38 -0.18
C ALA A 309 -7.91 18.76 0.08
N VAL A 310 -8.43 19.38 -0.97
CA VAL A 310 -9.19 20.63 -0.85
C VAL A 310 -10.65 20.24 -0.69
N SER A 311 -11.18 20.39 0.53
CA SER A 311 -12.57 20.08 0.84
C SER A 311 -13.51 20.84 -0.10
N VAL A 312 -14.55 20.17 -0.59
CA VAL A 312 -15.58 20.81 -1.41
C VAL A 312 -16.40 21.83 -0.61
N GLU A 313 -17.17 22.66 -1.31
CA GLU A 313 -18.10 23.60 -0.66
C GLU A 313 -19.09 22.85 0.24
N LYS A 314 -19.57 23.52 1.29
CA LYS A 314 -20.52 22.93 2.23
C LYS A 314 -21.83 22.56 1.52
N GLY A 315 -22.24 21.29 1.62
CA GLY A 315 -23.50 20.81 1.09
C GLY A 315 -24.69 21.22 1.98
N ALA A 316 -25.85 21.43 1.35
CA ALA A 316 -27.13 21.32 2.02
C ALA A 316 -27.59 19.85 1.96
N TRP A 317 -28.34 19.39 2.95
CA TRP A 317 -28.89 18.04 2.95
C TRP A 317 -30.35 18.02 3.42
N GLN A 318 -31.11 17.08 2.88
CA GLN A 318 -32.48 16.79 3.26
C GLN A 318 -32.48 15.64 4.28
N GLU A 319 -33.04 15.89 5.48
CA GLU A 319 -33.14 14.87 6.53
C GLU A 319 -33.88 13.61 6.02
N GLY A 320 -33.29 12.45 6.30
CA GLY A 320 -33.73 11.13 5.90
C GLY A 320 -33.30 10.70 4.49
N LYS A 321 -32.65 11.57 3.69
CA LYS A 321 -32.26 11.23 2.32
C LYS A 321 -30.94 10.48 2.29
N LYS A 322 -30.99 9.17 2.06
CA LYS A 322 -29.83 8.28 2.11
C LYS A 322 -29.49 7.71 0.75
N GLY A 323 -28.20 7.63 0.42
CA GLY A 323 -27.70 7.17 -0.86
C GLY A 323 -26.65 6.08 -0.70
N LEU A 324 -26.64 5.13 -1.63
CA LEU A 324 -25.62 4.08 -1.70
C LEU A 324 -24.99 4.13 -3.09
N LEU A 325 -23.75 4.62 -3.17
CA LEU A 325 -22.96 4.69 -4.39
C LEU A 325 -22.16 3.40 -4.56
N VAL A 326 -22.54 2.56 -5.52
CA VAL A 326 -21.80 1.36 -5.88
C VAL A 326 -20.75 1.72 -6.93
N VAL A 327 -19.47 1.50 -6.63
CA VAL A 327 -18.35 1.88 -7.49
C VAL A 327 -17.66 0.63 -8.01
N SER A 328 -17.40 0.54 -9.31
CA SER A 328 -16.60 -0.57 -9.87
C SER A 328 -15.55 -0.06 -10.85
N PHE A 329 -14.54 -0.86 -11.18
CA PHE A 329 -13.65 -0.52 -12.30
C PHE A 329 -14.44 -0.31 -13.60
N GLY A 330 -15.48 -1.12 -13.79
CA GLY A 330 -16.37 -1.08 -14.94
C GLY A 330 -16.01 -2.11 -16.01
N THR A 331 -16.92 -2.29 -16.97
CA THR A 331 -16.63 -3.07 -18.19
C THR A 331 -17.45 -2.58 -19.38
N SER A 332 -16.82 -2.60 -20.55
CA SER A 332 -17.49 -2.32 -21.82
C SER A 332 -18.24 -3.53 -22.38
N TYR A 333 -18.11 -4.71 -21.78
CA TYR A 333 -18.77 -5.94 -22.23
C TYR A 333 -20.15 -6.10 -21.59
N ALA A 334 -21.21 -5.90 -22.37
CA ALA A 334 -22.58 -5.83 -21.86
C ALA A 334 -23.04 -7.13 -21.18
N ASP A 335 -22.68 -8.30 -21.74
CA ASP A 335 -23.14 -9.59 -21.24
C ASP A 335 -22.57 -9.89 -19.85
N THR A 336 -21.24 -9.80 -19.68
CA THR A 336 -20.63 -9.99 -18.36
C THR A 336 -21.06 -8.90 -17.38
N ARG A 337 -21.18 -7.62 -17.81
CA ARG A 337 -21.67 -6.52 -16.94
C ARG A 337 -23.01 -6.86 -16.30
N LYS A 338 -23.95 -7.37 -17.10
CA LYS A 338 -25.30 -7.70 -16.67
C LYS A 338 -25.32 -8.77 -15.58
N VAL A 339 -24.50 -9.81 -15.71
CA VAL A 339 -24.49 -10.95 -14.76
C VAL A 339 -23.56 -10.74 -13.57
N THR A 340 -22.71 -9.71 -13.59
CA THR A 340 -21.76 -9.38 -12.52
C THR A 340 -22.11 -8.05 -11.85
N ILE A 341 -21.67 -6.92 -12.41
CA ILE A 341 -21.82 -5.57 -11.84
C ILE A 341 -23.30 -5.27 -11.59
N ASP A 342 -24.15 -5.35 -12.62
CA ASP A 342 -25.57 -5.01 -12.49
C ASP A 342 -26.26 -5.97 -11.50
N ALA A 343 -25.85 -7.25 -11.47
CA ALA A 343 -26.39 -8.23 -10.54
C ALA A 343 -25.99 -7.97 -9.07
N VAL A 344 -24.76 -7.47 -8.83
CA VAL A 344 -24.29 -7.08 -7.49
C VAL A 344 -25.00 -5.80 -7.04
N GLU A 345 -25.06 -4.79 -7.91
CA GLU A 345 -25.81 -3.54 -7.64
C GLU A 345 -27.28 -3.81 -7.29
N GLU A 346 -27.96 -4.65 -8.07
CA GLU A 346 -29.34 -5.04 -7.79
C GLU A 346 -29.48 -5.75 -6.44
N LYS A 347 -28.50 -6.57 -6.06
CA LYS A 347 -28.52 -7.29 -4.78
C LYS A 347 -28.35 -6.32 -3.62
N ILE A 348 -27.42 -5.36 -3.73
CA ILE A 348 -27.21 -4.29 -2.77
C ILE A 348 -28.48 -3.43 -2.64
N ALA A 349 -29.07 -3.00 -3.75
CA ALA A 349 -30.30 -2.20 -3.76
C ALA A 349 -31.47 -2.93 -3.08
N LYS A 350 -31.60 -4.25 -3.29
CA LYS A 350 -32.61 -5.09 -2.63
C LYS A 350 -32.35 -5.26 -1.13
N ALA A 351 -31.09 -5.33 -0.71
CA ALA A 351 -30.71 -5.45 0.69
C ALA A 351 -30.96 -4.15 1.47
N PHE A 352 -30.81 -3.00 0.82
CA PHE A 352 -30.91 -1.68 1.45
C PHE A 352 -31.95 -0.77 0.79
N PRO A 353 -33.26 -1.12 0.80
CA PRO A 353 -34.30 -0.38 0.08
C PRO A 353 -34.56 1.05 0.60
N LYS A 354 -33.98 1.41 1.76
CA LYS A 354 -34.01 2.77 2.32
C LYS A 354 -32.94 3.70 1.70
N TYR A 355 -31.97 3.14 1.00
CA TYR A 355 -30.91 3.89 0.34
C TYR A 355 -31.19 3.95 -1.15
N GLU A 356 -31.12 5.14 -1.73
CA GLU A 356 -31.19 5.31 -3.17
C GLU A 356 -29.85 4.88 -3.79
N THR A 357 -29.86 3.79 -4.56
CA THR A 357 -28.66 3.25 -5.18
C THR A 357 -28.23 4.08 -6.40
N ARG A 358 -26.95 4.41 -6.47
CA ARG A 358 -26.26 5.06 -7.58
C ARG A 358 -25.10 4.19 -8.04
N LYS A 359 -24.64 4.40 -9.28
CA LYS A 359 -23.46 3.70 -9.82
C LYS A 359 -22.43 4.69 -10.34
N ALA A 360 -21.16 4.33 -10.21
CA ALA A 360 -20.03 5.03 -10.83
C ALA A 360 -18.95 4.03 -11.25
N PHE A 361 -18.17 4.37 -12.27
CA PHE A 361 -16.99 3.60 -12.68
C PHE A 361 -15.69 4.36 -12.42
N THR A 362 -14.60 3.68 -12.06
CA THR A 362 -13.28 4.31 -11.88
C THR A 362 -12.53 4.47 -13.21
N SER A 363 -12.76 3.58 -14.19
CA SER A 363 -12.03 3.62 -15.46
C SER A 363 -12.61 4.62 -16.47
N ASP A 364 -11.93 5.76 -16.64
CA ASP A 364 -12.23 6.76 -17.68
C ASP A 364 -12.26 6.18 -19.10
N VAL A 365 -11.39 5.20 -19.37
CA VAL A 365 -11.34 4.52 -20.67
C VAL A 365 -12.63 3.76 -20.93
N ILE A 366 -13.15 3.05 -19.92
CA ILE A 366 -14.41 2.31 -20.03
C ILE A 366 -15.61 3.28 -20.10
N ILE A 367 -15.63 4.33 -19.28
CA ILE A 367 -16.69 5.36 -19.32
C ILE A 367 -16.78 5.97 -20.71
N LYS A 368 -15.63 6.42 -21.26
CA LYS A 368 -15.56 6.99 -22.60
C LYS A 368 -16.01 6.00 -23.66
N LYS A 369 -15.54 4.74 -23.61
CA LYS A 369 -15.92 3.70 -24.57
C LYS A 369 -17.42 3.42 -24.57
N LEU A 370 -18.05 3.35 -23.39
CA LEU A 370 -19.50 3.14 -23.25
C LEU A 370 -20.30 4.32 -23.80
N LYS A 371 -19.85 5.55 -23.55
CA LYS A 371 -20.47 6.76 -24.10
C LYS A 371 -20.36 6.81 -25.62
N ASP A 372 -19.16 6.62 -26.16
CA ASP A 372 -18.88 6.80 -27.58
C ASP A 372 -19.50 5.68 -28.43
N ARG A 373 -19.48 4.43 -27.95
CA ARG A 373 -19.99 3.26 -28.71
C ARG A 373 -21.49 3.04 -28.50
N ASP A 374 -21.96 3.15 -27.25
CA ASP A 374 -23.30 2.69 -26.87
C ASP A 374 -24.23 3.83 -26.41
N GLY A 375 -23.73 5.06 -26.28
CA GLY A 375 -24.49 6.18 -25.73
C GLY A 375 -24.80 6.04 -24.23
N ILE A 376 -24.13 5.13 -23.54
CA ILE A 376 -24.34 4.87 -22.10
C ILE A 376 -23.50 5.86 -21.31
N LEU A 377 -24.15 6.69 -20.50
CA LEU A 377 -23.51 7.65 -19.60
C LEU A 377 -23.30 7.00 -18.23
N ILE A 378 -22.04 6.91 -17.80
CA ILE A 378 -21.65 6.47 -16.47
C ILE A 378 -20.81 7.58 -15.85
N ASP A 379 -21.08 7.87 -14.58
CA ASP A 379 -20.36 8.90 -13.83
C ASP A 379 -19.04 8.34 -13.29
N THR A 380 -18.04 9.21 -13.17
CA THR A 380 -16.90 8.96 -12.27
C THR A 380 -17.35 9.04 -10.81
N PRO A 381 -16.57 8.54 -9.83
CA PRO A 381 -16.92 8.68 -8.42
C PRO A 381 -17.12 10.14 -8.00
N GLU A 382 -16.26 11.05 -8.47
CA GLU A 382 -16.37 12.48 -8.20
C GLU A 382 -17.65 13.09 -8.79
N GLU A 383 -17.99 12.76 -10.04
CA GLU A 383 -19.21 13.23 -10.69
C GLU A 383 -20.46 12.74 -9.95
N ALA A 384 -20.46 11.47 -9.53
CA ALA A 384 -21.57 10.89 -8.78
C ALA A 384 -21.72 11.52 -7.40
N LEU A 385 -20.63 11.69 -6.64
CA LEU A 385 -20.65 12.34 -5.33
C LEU A 385 -21.09 13.80 -5.44
N LYS A 386 -20.60 14.54 -6.45
CA LYS A 386 -21.06 15.90 -6.72
C LYS A 386 -22.57 15.95 -6.98
N LYS A 387 -23.10 15.06 -7.82
CA LYS A 387 -24.55 14.99 -8.07
C LYS A 387 -25.34 14.62 -6.82
N MET A 388 -24.82 13.73 -5.97
CA MET A 388 -25.47 13.38 -4.70
C MET A 388 -25.45 14.57 -3.73
N GLN A 389 -24.38 15.35 -3.70
CA GLN A 389 -24.33 16.59 -2.93
C GLN A 389 -25.36 17.62 -3.45
N GLU A 390 -25.41 17.86 -4.76
CA GLU A 390 -26.39 18.76 -5.40
C GLU A 390 -27.84 18.29 -5.20
N GLN A 391 -28.05 16.99 -5.04
CA GLN A 391 -29.34 16.38 -4.74
C GLN A 391 -29.63 16.32 -3.23
N GLU A 392 -28.82 16.96 -2.39
CA GLU A 392 -29.06 17.12 -0.95
C GLU A 392 -29.16 15.78 -0.19
N PHE A 393 -28.34 14.79 -0.56
CA PHE A 393 -28.21 13.58 0.25
C PHE A 393 -27.64 13.92 1.64
N GLU A 394 -28.18 13.29 2.69
CA GLU A 394 -27.70 13.43 4.07
C GLU A 394 -26.61 12.42 4.39
N GLU A 395 -26.85 11.15 4.05
CA GLU A 395 -25.94 10.02 4.31
C GLU A 395 -25.60 9.34 2.99
N VAL A 396 -24.31 9.14 2.74
CA VAL A 396 -23.80 8.45 1.54
C VAL A 396 -22.91 7.28 1.95
N ILE A 397 -23.24 6.09 1.48
CA ILE A 397 -22.40 4.90 1.63
C ILE A 397 -21.78 4.59 0.28
N VAL A 398 -20.46 4.52 0.22
CA VAL A 398 -19.71 4.22 -1.01
C VAL A 398 -19.23 2.76 -0.92
N GLN A 399 -19.82 1.85 -1.69
CA GLN A 399 -19.39 0.45 -1.71
C GLN A 399 -18.56 0.17 -2.97
N PRO A 400 -17.24 -0.05 -2.85
CA PRO A 400 -16.42 -0.51 -3.95
C PRO A 400 -16.72 -1.97 -4.30
N LEU A 401 -16.69 -2.29 -5.59
CA LEU A 401 -16.71 -3.65 -6.13
C LEU A 401 -15.29 -4.09 -6.55
N HIS A 402 -14.26 -3.50 -5.97
CA HIS A 402 -12.87 -3.88 -6.20
C HIS A 402 -12.55 -5.22 -5.51
N ILE A 403 -11.52 -5.89 -6.00
CA ILE A 403 -11.03 -7.14 -5.41
C ILE A 403 -10.14 -6.87 -4.20
N MET A 404 -9.32 -5.82 -4.22
CA MET A 404 -8.34 -5.52 -3.17
C MET A 404 -8.30 -4.01 -2.88
N ALA A 405 -7.68 -3.64 -1.75
CA ALA A 405 -7.36 -2.25 -1.40
C ALA A 405 -6.11 -1.76 -2.16
N GLY A 406 -6.21 -1.69 -3.49
CA GLY A 406 -5.12 -1.27 -4.38
C GLY A 406 -5.23 0.17 -4.86
N ALA A 407 -4.43 0.55 -5.86
CA ALA A 407 -4.41 1.91 -6.41
C ALA A 407 -5.81 2.45 -6.76
N GLU A 408 -6.65 1.68 -7.46
CA GLU A 408 -8.03 2.07 -7.81
C GLU A 408 -8.93 2.33 -6.57
N TYR A 409 -8.69 1.61 -5.47
CA TYR A 409 -9.40 1.83 -4.23
C TYR A 409 -8.88 3.09 -3.53
N ASN A 410 -7.56 3.32 -3.54
CA ASN A 410 -6.96 4.53 -2.98
C ASN A 410 -7.40 5.79 -3.74
N ASP A 411 -7.47 5.74 -5.08
CA ASP A 411 -7.99 6.84 -5.90
C ASP A 411 -9.46 7.14 -5.58
N LEU A 412 -10.25 6.11 -5.26
CA LEU A 412 -11.61 6.27 -4.76
C LEU A 412 -11.63 6.93 -3.37
N LEU A 413 -10.77 6.49 -2.44
CA LEU A 413 -10.65 7.11 -1.11
C LEU A 413 -10.26 8.60 -1.23
N ASP A 414 -9.29 8.94 -2.09
CA ASP A 414 -8.88 10.32 -2.35
C ASP A 414 -10.03 11.17 -2.93
N SER A 415 -10.86 10.56 -3.79
CA SER A 415 -12.08 11.19 -4.31
C SER A 415 -13.09 11.45 -3.20
N VAL A 416 -13.30 10.49 -2.29
CA VAL A 416 -14.24 10.58 -1.16
C VAL A 416 -13.77 11.57 -0.09
N LYS A 417 -12.47 11.61 0.22
CA LYS A 417 -11.85 12.49 1.23
C LYS A 417 -12.18 13.96 1.02
N LYS A 418 -12.36 14.39 -0.24
CA LYS A 418 -12.79 15.75 -0.60
C LYS A 418 -14.17 16.13 -0.07
N TYR A 419 -15.03 15.14 0.23
CA TYR A 419 -16.43 15.30 0.64
C TYR A 419 -16.68 15.08 2.14
N GLU A 420 -15.74 14.45 2.87
CA GLU A 420 -15.91 14.00 4.27
C GLU A 420 -16.32 15.09 5.26
N GLU A 421 -15.71 16.27 5.19
CA GLU A 421 -15.89 17.26 6.26
C GLU A 421 -17.21 18.05 6.18
N LYS A 422 -17.76 18.26 4.97
CA LYS A 422 -18.76 19.32 4.74
C LYS A 422 -19.83 19.02 3.69
N ALA A 423 -19.67 17.99 2.87
CA ALA A 423 -20.62 17.73 1.79
C ALA A 423 -21.87 16.98 2.27
N PHE A 424 -21.68 16.02 3.18
CA PHE A 424 -22.71 15.14 3.72
C PHE A 424 -22.67 15.17 5.26
N LYS A 425 -23.77 14.77 5.91
CA LYS A 425 -23.76 14.57 7.38
C LYS A 425 -22.96 13.32 7.75
N LYS A 426 -22.96 12.31 6.87
CA LYS A 426 -22.17 11.09 6.98
C LYS A 426 -21.79 10.61 5.58
N ILE A 427 -20.51 10.31 5.37
CA ILE A 427 -20.03 9.55 4.24
C ILE A 427 -19.10 8.46 4.75
N VAL A 428 -19.28 7.23 4.28
CA VAL A 428 -18.48 6.06 4.69
C VAL A 428 -18.18 5.21 3.47
N VAL A 429 -16.96 4.69 3.38
CA VAL A 429 -16.53 3.78 2.32
C VAL A 429 -16.50 2.36 2.87
N GLY A 430 -17.11 1.41 2.16
CA GLY A 430 -17.03 -0.01 2.49
C GLY A 430 -15.75 -0.65 1.95
N LYS A 431 -15.40 -1.83 2.45
CA LYS A 431 -14.18 -2.54 2.07
C LYS A 431 -14.27 -3.27 0.72
N PRO A 432 -13.15 -3.46 -0.01
CA PRO A 432 -13.04 -4.44 -1.10
C PRO A 432 -13.02 -5.89 -0.59
N ILE A 433 -13.01 -6.90 -1.48
CA ILE A 433 -13.08 -8.33 -1.09
C ILE A 433 -11.87 -8.79 -0.25
N LEU A 434 -10.66 -8.42 -0.66
CA LEU A 434 -9.39 -8.84 -0.06
C LEU A 434 -8.77 -7.68 0.71
N ASP A 435 -9.51 -7.22 1.72
CA ASP A 435 -9.07 -6.12 2.60
C ASP A 435 -8.26 -6.67 3.78
N THR A 436 -8.92 -7.18 4.82
CA THR A 436 -8.24 -7.75 6.00
C THR A 436 -7.97 -9.25 5.86
N PRO A 437 -7.12 -9.86 6.70
CA PRO A 437 -7.00 -11.31 6.77
C PRO A 437 -8.33 -12.04 6.99
N ALA A 438 -9.26 -11.46 7.74
CA ALA A 438 -10.59 -12.04 7.94
C ALA A 438 -11.37 -12.10 6.63
N ASP A 439 -11.29 -11.06 5.80
CA ASP A 439 -11.98 -10.99 4.51
C ASP A 439 -11.38 -11.97 3.49
N HIS A 440 -10.06 -12.19 3.53
CA HIS A 440 -9.42 -13.25 2.73
C HIS A 440 -9.99 -14.63 3.06
N LYS A 441 -10.20 -14.95 4.34
CA LYS A 441 -10.83 -16.21 4.75
C LYS A 441 -12.26 -16.33 4.24
N VAL A 442 -13.05 -15.25 4.35
CA VAL A 442 -14.42 -15.22 3.81
C VAL A 442 -14.40 -15.40 2.29
N ALA A 443 -13.44 -14.81 1.58
CA ALA A 443 -13.27 -14.97 0.15
C ALA A 443 -12.92 -16.42 -0.24
N VAL A 444 -12.06 -17.11 0.52
CA VAL A 444 -11.77 -18.54 0.32
C VAL A 444 -13.02 -19.39 0.52
N GLU A 445 -13.84 -19.11 1.53
CA GLU A 445 -15.12 -19.80 1.72
C GLU A 445 -16.10 -19.55 0.55
N ALA A 446 -16.16 -18.33 0.03
CA ALA A 446 -16.97 -18.00 -1.15
C ALA A 446 -16.46 -18.70 -2.42
N LEU A 447 -15.14 -18.83 -2.57
CA LEU A 447 -14.49 -19.52 -3.68
C LEU A 447 -14.89 -21.00 -3.74
N LYS A 448 -14.96 -21.69 -2.59
CA LYS A 448 -15.37 -23.11 -2.51
C LYS A 448 -16.71 -23.39 -3.19
N ALA A 449 -17.62 -22.42 -3.24
CA ALA A 449 -18.94 -22.57 -3.86
C ALA A 449 -18.91 -22.70 -5.40
N GLN A 450 -17.83 -22.27 -6.05
CA GLN A 450 -17.65 -22.34 -7.52
C GLN A 450 -16.54 -23.30 -7.96
N LEU A 451 -15.81 -23.93 -7.02
CA LEU A 451 -14.78 -24.90 -7.37
C LEU A 451 -15.42 -26.19 -7.91
N PRO A 452 -14.86 -26.77 -8.99
CA PRO A 452 -15.24 -28.10 -9.42
C PRO A 452 -14.78 -29.15 -8.40
N LYS A 453 -15.33 -30.36 -8.48
CA LYS A 453 -14.77 -31.50 -7.76
C LYS A 453 -13.44 -31.88 -8.41
N LEU A 454 -12.35 -31.81 -7.64
CA LEU A 454 -11.00 -32.08 -8.11
C LEU A 454 -10.51 -33.46 -7.65
N ASN A 455 -9.88 -34.20 -8.56
CA ASN A 455 -9.04 -35.35 -8.23
C ASN A 455 -7.62 -34.89 -7.85
N LYS A 456 -6.77 -35.82 -7.41
CA LYS A 456 -5.42 -35.52 -6.90
C LYS A 456 -4.51 -34.83 -7.92
N ASP A 457 -4.66 -35.13 -9.21
CA ASP A 457 -3.88 -34.59 -10.33
C ASP A 457 -4.59 -33.45 -11.05
N GLN A 458 -5.70 -32.94 -10.50
CA GLN A 458 -6.47 -31.84 -11.03
C GLN A 458 -6.34 -30.62 -10.10
N ALA A 459 -6.27 -29.44 -10.71
CA ALA A 459 -6.22 -28.17 -9.99
C ALA A 459 -7.08 -27.09 -10.66
N VAL A 460 -7.41 -26.07 -9.88
CA VAL A 460 -7.86 -24.78 -10.39
C VAL A 460 -6.71 -23.79 -10.35
N VAL A 461 -6.55 -23.00 -11.39
CA VAL A 461 -5.72 -21.78 -11.34
C VAL A 461 -6.67 -20.58 -11.42
N VAL A 462 -6.62 -19.74 -10.40
CA VAL A 462 -7.37 -18.48 -10.36
C VAL A 462 -6.46 -17.34 -10.83
N MET A 463 -6.93 -16.56 -11.79
CA MET A 463 -6.17 -15.46 -12.40
C MET A 463 -6.67 -14.11 -11.90
N GLY A 464 -5.92 -13.48 -11.01
CA GLY A 464 -6.09 -12.08 -10.64
C GLY A 464 -5.52 -11.13 -11.68
N HIS A 465 -5.87 -9.85 -11.57
CA HIS A 465 -5.27 -8.82 -12.42
C HIS A 465 -3.78 -8.61 -12.05
N GLY A 466 -3.48 -8.44 -10.77
CA GLY A 466 -2.14 -8.01 -10.33
C GLY A 466 -1.97 -6.49 -10.37
N THR A 467 -0.99 -5.98 -9.64
CA THR A 467 -0.63 -4.56 -9.64
C THR A 467 0.80 -4.36 -9.12
N HIS A 468 1.41 -3.22 -9.46
CA HIS A 468 2.68 -2.76 -8.86
C HIS A 468 2.48 -2.11 -7.47
N HIS A 469 1.24 -1.88 -7.06
CA HIS A 469 0.92 -1.37 -5.73
C HIS A 469 1.19 -2.43 -4.65
N PRO A 470 1.65 -2.07 -3.44
CA PRO A 470 1.94 -3.03 -2.35
C PRO A 470 0.77 -3.96 -1.97
N SER A 471 -0.46 -3.58 -2.28
CA SER A 471 -1.64 -4.45 -2.12
C SER A 471 -1.60 -5.73 -2.96
N ASN A 472 -0.68 -5.86 -3.92
CA ASN A 472 -0.51 -7.10 -4.68
C ASN A 472 -0.20 -8.30 -3.76
N ALA A 473 0.38 -8.05 -2.59
CA ALA A 473 0.59 -9.06 -1.54
C ALA A 473 -0.71 -9.79 -1.12
N SER A 474 -1.88 -9.19 -1.33
CA SER A 474 -3.19 -9.84 -1.09
C SER A 474 -3.35 -11.14 -1.87
N TYR A 475 -2.74 -11.29 -3.05
CA TYR A 475 -2.80 -12.55 -3.81
C TYR A 475 -1.95 -13.67 -3.18
N ALA A 476 -0.79 -13.34 -2.61
CA ALA A 476 0.00 -14.30 -1.85
C ALA A 476 -0.68 -14.67 -0.52
N CYS A 477 -1.32 -13.70 0.14
CA CYS A 477 -2.17 -13.95 1.31
C CYS A 477 -3.34 -14.90 0.98
N LEU A 478 -4.03 -14.64 -0.15
CA LEU A 478 -5.08 -15.52 -0.64
C LEU A 478 -4.57 -16.95 -0.89
N GLN A 479 -3.41 -17.10 -1.54
CA GLN A 479 -2.79 -18.42 -1.74
C GLN A 479 -2.52 -19.11 -0.40
N SER A 480 -1.92 -18.41 0.57
CA SER A 480 -1.58 -18.99 1.87
C SER A 480 -2.84 -19.51 2.60
N MET A 481 -3.96 -18.79 2.54
CA MET A 481 -5.21 -19.25 3.15
C MET A 481 -5.88 -20.40 2.39
N ILE A 482 -5.74 -20.43 1.06
CA ILE A 482 -6.16 -21.57 0.24
C ILE A 482 -5.36 -22.84 0.63
N ASP A 483 -4.05 -22.69 0.84
CA ASP A 483 -3.16 -23.78 1.24
C ASP A 483 -3.50 -24.30 2.65
N ASP A 484 -3.85 -23.40 3.57
CA ASP A 484 -4.29 -23.75 4.93
C ASP A 484 -5.61 -24.56 4.93
N GLU A 485 -6.49 -24.29 3.97
CA GLU A 485 -7.72 -25.08 3.72
C GLU A 485 -7.46 -26.38 2.92
N GLY A 486 -6.22 -26.62 2.48
CA GLY A 486 -5.82 -27.83 1.77
C GLY A 486 -6.46 -27.98 0.39
N LEU A 487 -6.76 -26.86 -0.27
CA LEU A 487 -7.40 -26.85 -1.59
C LEU A 487 -6.34 -26.90 -2.71
N ASN A 488 -6.60 -27.68 -3.77
CA ASN A 488 -5.78 -27.70 -4.99
C ASN A 488 -6.10 -26.49 -5.89
N VAL A 489 -5.88 -25.28 -5.37
CA VAL A 489 -6.11 -24.02 -6.08
C VAL A 489 -4.84 -23.17 -6.05
N TYR A 490 -4.48 -22.62 -7.20
CA TYR A 490 -3.27 -21.83 -7.38
C TYR A 490 -3.62 -20.42 -7.84
N VAL A 491 -3.10 -19.41 -7.16
CA VAL A 491 -3.32 -17.99 -7.46
C VAL A 491 -2.16 -17.50 -8.32
N GLY A 492 -2.50 -16.92 -9.47
CA GLY A 492 -1.56 -16.15 -10.26
C GLY A 492 -2.17 -14.81 -10.68
N THR A 493 -1.32 -13.94 -11.20
CA THR A 493 -1.71 -12.60 -11.64
C THR A 493 -1.12 -12.27 -13.01
N VAL A 494 -1.79 -11.40 -13.77
CA VAL A 494 -1.32 -10.93 -15.09
C VAL A 494 -0.20 -9.90 -14.92
N GLU A 495 -0.38 -8.93 -14.02
CA GLU A 495 0.47 -7.74 -13.85
C GLU A 495 1.11 -7.67 -12.45
N GLY A 496 1.47 -8.82 -11.87
CA GLY A 496 2.07 -8.85 -10.54
C GLY A 496 2.67 -10.20 -10.16
N TYR A 497 2.75 -10.43 -8.86
CA TYR A 497 3.17 -11.70 -8.26
C TYR A 497 1.99 -12.38 -7.53
N PRO A 498 1.85 -13.72 -7.54
CA PRO A 498 2.63 -14.70 -8.31
C PRO A 498 2.39 -14.59 -9.82
N THR A 499 3.43 -14.88 -10.60
CA THR A 499 3.33 -14.93 -12.07
C THR A 499 2.80 -16.30 -12.54
N LEU A 500 2.41 -16.40 -13.81
CA LEU A 500 2.08 -17.71 -14.41
C LEU A 500 3.26 -18.69 -14.35
N GLU A 501 4.51 -18.22 -14.46
CA GLU A 501 5.69 -19.07 -14.33
C GLU A 501 5.76 -19.68 -12.93
N ASP A 502 5.56 -18.86 -11.89
CA ASP A 502 5.56 -19.33 -10.49
C ASP A 502 4.47 -20.39 -10.27
N VAL A 503 3.26 -20.14 -10.78
CA VAL A 503 2.14 -21.09 -10.72
C VAL A 503 2.49 -22.39 -11.45
N THR A 504 3.07 -22.29 -12.65
CA THR A 504 3.45 -23.44 -13.47
C THR A 504 4.48 -24.33 -12.78
N GLN A 505 5.48 -23.72 -12.13
CA GLN A 505 6.48 -24.45 -11.34
C GLN A 505 5.83 -25.20 -10.17
N LYS A 506 4.90 -24.55 -9.45
CA LYS A 506 4.13 -25.19 -8.36
C LYS A 506 3.27 -26.35 -8.86
N LEU A 507 2.51 -26.16 -9.94
CA LEU A 507 1.71 -27.22 -10.57
C LEU A 507 2.53 -28.46 -10.94
N LYS A 508 3.74 -28.25 -11.51
CA LYS A 508 4.67 -29.35 -11.84
C LYS A 508 5.17 -30.05 -10.58
N LYS A 509 5.58 -29.30 -9.56
CA LYS A 509 6.03 -29.83 -8.26
C LYS A 509 4.96 -30.71 -7.61
N ASP A 510 3.70 -30.29 -7.70
CA ASP A 510 2.56 -30.98 -7.09
C ASP A 510 2.00 -32.11 -7.98
N ASN A 511 2.64 -32.38 -9.12
CA ASN A 511 2.29 -33.43 -10.08
C ASN A 511 0.90 -33.25 -10.71
N ILE A 512 0.43 -32.02 -10.86
CA ILE A 512 -0.83 -31.70 -11.55
C ILE A 512 -0.71 -32.03 -13.04
N LYS A 513 -1.81 -32.49 -13.63
CA LYS A 513 -1.94 -32.86 -15.06
C LYS A 513 -3.06 -32.12 -15.76
N GLU A 514 -4.12 -31.77 -15.04
CA GLU A 514 -5.26 -31.05 -15.58
C GLU A 514 -5.54 -29.79 -14.75
N VAL A 515 -5.74 -28.67 -15.45
CA VAL A 515 -5.96 -27.35 -14.88
C VAL A 515 -7.26 -26.77 -15.40
N THR A 516 -8.07 -26.22 -14.50
CA THR A 516 -9.19 -25.35 -14.86
C THR A 516 -8.82 -23.90 -14.56
N LEU A 517 -8.78 -23.05 -15.59
CA LEU A 517 -8.54 -21.61 -15.45
C LEU A 517 -9.84 -20.89 -15.07
N MET A 518 -9.79 -20.07 -14.03
CA MET A 518 -10.92 -19.25 -13.54
C MET A 518 -10.45 -17.80 -13.33
N PRO A 519 -11.21 -16.78 -13.74
CA PRO A 519 -10.85 -15.41 -13.43
C PRO A 519 -11.12 -15.11 -11.95
N TYR A 520 -10.16 -14.45 -11.28
CA TYR A 520 -10.30 -13.86 -9.95
C TYR A 520 -10.49 -12.35 -10.06
N MET A 521 -11.49 -11.97 -10.84
CA MET A 521 -11.87 -10.58 -11.12
C MET A 521 -13.39 -10.48 -11.03
N LEU A 522 -13.92 -9.29 -10.72
CA LEU A 522 -15.37 -9.08 -10.60
C LEU A 522 -16.10 -9.52 -11.87
N VAL A 523 -15.51 -9.21 -13.03
CA VAL A 523 -16.06 -9.47 -14.37
C VAL A 523 -15.13 -10.39 -15.16
N ALA A 524 -15.70 -11.25 -16.01
CA ALA A 524 -14.95 -11.98 -17.03
C ALA A 524 -14.79 -11.08 -18.27
N GLY A 525 -13.96 -10.05 -18.13
CA GLY A 525 -13.69 -9.03 -19.14
C GLY A 525 -12.56 -9.42 -20.10
N ASP A 526 -11.81 -8.42 -20.57
CA ASP A 526 -10.79 -8.59 -21.60
C ASP A 526 -9.70 -9.60 -21.20
N HIS A 527 -9.06 -9.40 -20.05
CA HIS A 527 -8.05 -10.31 -19.51
C HIS A 527 -8.55 -11.76 -19.42
N ALA A 528 -9.80 -11.98 -18.97
CA ALA A 528 -10.34 -13.33 -18.86
C ALA A 528 -10.55 -14.00 -20.23
N ASN A 529 -10.96 -13.25 -21.25
CA ASN A 529 -11.26 -13.80 -22.57
C ASN A 529 -10.00 -13.94 -23.44
N ASN A 530 -9.02 -13.03 -23.31
CA ASN A 530 -7.82 -12.97 -24.15
C ASN A 530 -6.62 -13.57 -23.41
N ASP A 531 -6.14 -12.90 -22.36
CA ASP A 531 -4.91 -13.30 -21.68
C ASP A 531 -5.04 -14.64 -20.97
N MET A 532 -6.21 -14.97 -20.41
CA MET A 532 -6.42 -16.26 -19.76
C MET A 532 -6.79 -17.36 -20.75
N ALA A 533 -7.82 -17.11 -21.55
CA ALA A 533 -8.52 -18.13 -22.32
C ALA A 533 -8.46 -17.95 -23.84
N GLY A 534 -7.70 -16.97 -24.33
CA GLY A 534 -7.54 -16.71 -25.76
C GLY A 534 -6.79 -17.84 -26.47
N ASP A 535 -6.85 -17.83 -27.80
CA ASP A 535 -6.10 -18.79 -28.64
C ASP A 535 -4.71 -18.25 -29.07
N GLU A 536 -4.36 -17.03 -28.64
CA GLU A 536 -3.05 -16.41 -28.87
C GLU A 536 -1.93 -17.17 -28.14
N GLU A 537 -0.68 -17.03 -28.61
CA GLU A 537 0.49 -17.74 -28.06
C GLU A 537 0.83 -17.35 -26.62
N ASP A 538 0.52 -16.12 -26.25
CA ASP A 538 0.77 -15.54 -24.93
C ASP A 538 -0.37 -15.76 -23.92
N SER A 539 -1.46 -16.42 -24.33
CA SER A 539 -2.53 -16.75 -23.40
C SER A 539 -2.12 -17.85 -22.41
N TRP A 540 -2.60 -17.76 -21.17
CA TRP A 540 -2.34 -18.75 -20.12
C TRP A 540 -2.78 -20.15 -20.55
N LYS A 541 -3.92 -20.24 -21.25
CA LYS A 541 -4.42 -21.49 -21.83
C LYS A 541 -3.42 -22.10 -22.81
N THR A 542 -2.83 -21.30 -23.70
CA THR A 542 -1.87 -21.78 -24.70
C THR A 542 -0.55 -22.16 -24.04
N ILE A 543 -0.03 -21.32 -23.14
CA ILE A 543 1.22 -21.55 -22.42
C ILE A 543 1.15 -22.85 -21.61
N LEU A 544 0.10 -23.04 -20.79
CA LEU A 544 -0.06 -24.25 -19.98
C LEU A 544 -0.25 -25.51 -20.83
N LYS A 545 -0.94 -25.43 -21.98
CA LYS A 545 -1.01 -26.56 -22.92
C LYS A 545 0.36 -26.90 -23.49
N GLY A 546 1.16 -25.89 -23.84
CA GLY A 546 2.55 -26.05 -24.30
C GLY A 546 3.42 -26.74 -23.25
N ASP A 547 3.16 -26.47 -21.97
CA ASP A 547 3.83 -27.08 -20.83
C ASP A 547 3.31 -28.47 -20.44
N GLY A 548 2.38 -29.03 -21.23
CA GLY A 548 1.91 -30.41 -21.13
C GLY A 548 0.71 -30.62 -20.22
N PHE A 549 0.01 -29.55 -19.80
CA PHE A 549 -1.23 -29.65 -19.04
C PHE A 549 -2.44 -29.82 -19.95
N SER A 550 -3.44 -30.60 -19.51
CA SER A 550 -4.79 -30.49 -20.03
C SER A 550 -5.44 -29.25 -19.43
N VAL A 551 -6.01 -28.36 -20.26
CA VAL A 551 -6.51 -27.06 -19.79
C VAL A 551 -7.98 -26.86 -20.16
N ASN A 552 -8.80 -26.65 -19.14
CA ASN A 552 -10.19 -26.19 -19.23
C ASN A 552 -10.29 -24.72 -18.83
N THR A 553 -11.37 -24.05 -19.25
CA THR A 553 -11.63 -22.65 -18.92
C THR A 553 -13.03 -22.49 -18.35
N TYR A 554 -13.15 -21.68 -17.30
CA TYR A 554 -14.41 -21.28 -16.68
C TYR A 554 -14.49 -19.76 -16.72
N LEU A 555 -15.26 -19.23 -17.66
CA LEU A 555 -15.30 -17.79 -17.97
C LEU A 555 -16.46 -17.08 -17.25
N HIS A 556 -16.46 -17.15 -15.92
CA HIS A 556 -17.43 -16.42 -15.10
C HIS A 556 -16.72 -15.54 -14.09
N GLY A 557 -17.10 -14.27 -14.02
CA GLY A 557 -16.55 -13.33 -13.06
C GLY A 557 -17.02 -13.64 -11.63
N LEU A 558 -16.27 -13.21 -10.62
CA LEU A 558 -16.65 -13.39 -9.21
C LEU A 558 -18.01 -12.75 -8.91
N GLY A 559 -18.40 -11.70 -9.64
CA GLY A 559 -19.71 -11.06 -9.53
C GLY A 559 -20.88 -11.98 -9.88
N GLU A 560 -20.67 -13.12 -10.56
CA GLU A 560 -21.74 -14.11 -10.82
C GLU A 560 -21.99 -15.02 -9.62
N ASN A 561 -20.96 -15.25 -8.78
CA ASN A 561 -21.04 -16.10 -7.62
C ASN A 561 -21.77 -15.40 -6.47
N LYS A 562 -22.92 -15.96 -6.07
CA LYS A 562 -23.78 -15.38 -5.03
C LYS A 562 -23.09 -15.18 -3.69
N LYS A 563 -22.09 -16.00 -3.35
CA LYS A 563 -21.30 -15.84 -2.12
C LYS A 563 -20.39 -14.62 -2.16
N TYR A 564 -19.77 -14.33 -3.30
CA TYR A 564 -19.02 -13.07 -3.47
C TYR A 564 -19.95 -11.86 -3.51
N GLN A 565 -21.14 -12.00 -4.12
CA GLN A 565 -22.15 -10.93 -4.02
C GLN A 565 -22.59 -10.68 -2.56
N ASP A 566 -22.64 -11.73 -1.70
CA ASP A 566 -22.95 -11.56 -0.27
C ASP A 566 -21.86 -10.74 0.45
N ILE A 567 -20.58 -10.94 0.12
CA ILE A 567 -19.45 -10.17 0.71
C ILE A 567 -19.65 -8.66 0.50
N TYR A 568 -19.96 -8.22 -0.72
CA TYR A 568 -20.20 -6.79 -0.99
C TYR A 568 -21.43 -6.23 -0.27
N VAL A 569 -22.47 -7.05 -0.09
CA VAL A 569 -23.65 -6.64 0.70
C VAL A 569 -23.27 -6.50 2.18
N ASP A 570 -22.48 -7.43 2.71
CA ASP A 570 -22.02 -7.39 4.10
C ASP A 570 -21.08 -6.21 4.37
N HIS A 571 -20.17 -5.87 3.45
CA HIS A 571 -19.32 -4.69 3.59
C HIS A 571 -20.14 -3.38 3.55
N ALA A 572 -21.13 -3.30 2.65
CA ALA A 572 -22.04 -2.16 2.64
C ALA A 572 -22.86 -2.08 3.94
N LYS A 573 -23.25 -3.24 4.51
CA LYS A 573 -23.94 -3.31 5.79
C LYS A 573 -23.08 -2.79 6.93
N LYS A 574 -21.82 -3.24 7.03
CA LYS A 574 -20.87 -2.79 8.05
C LYS A 574 -20.61 -1.28 7.96
N ALA A 575 -20.45 -0.75 6.74
CA ALA A 575 -20.32 0.69 6.50
C ALA A 575 -21.57 1.49 6.96
N ILE A 576 -22.77 0.94 6.76
CA ILE A 576 -24.01 1.53 7.26
C ILE A 576 -24.04 1.52 8.80
N GLU A 577 -23.66 0.40 9.41
CA GLU A 577 -23.72 0.18 10.87
C GLU A 577 -22.60 0.91 11.64
N GLY A 578 -21.57 1.40 10.94
CA GLY A 578 -20.41 2.05 11.56
C GLY A 578 -19.42 1.06 12.16
N GLU A 579 -19.38 -0.16 11.63
CA GLU A 579 -18.40 -1.20 11.97
C GLU A 579 -17.15 -1.14 11.06
N GLU A 580 -17.11 -0.18 10.15
CA GLU A 580 -15.91 0.18 9.38
C GLU A 580 -15.22 1.36 10.06
N GLU A 581 -13.91 1.24 10.28
CA GLU A 581 -13.04 2.28 10.84
C GLU A 581 -12.65 3.34 9.81
#